data_AF-A0A453NGY2-F1
#
_entry.id   AF-A0A453NGY2-F1
#
_cell.length_a   1.000
_cell.length_b   1.000
_cell.length_c   1.000
_cell.angle_alpha   90.00
_cell.angle_beta   90.00
_cell.angle_gamma   90.00
#
_symmetry.space_group_name_H-M   'P 1'
#
loop_
_entity.id
_entity.type
_entity.pdbx_description
1 polymer ?
#
loop_
_entity_poly.entity_id
_entity_poly.type
_entity_poly.pdbx_seq_one_letter_code
_entity_poly.pdbx_strand_id
1 'polypeptide(L)'
;LYDGQGRFHGSTAATVDYVVKQSGDTVDNLRAFSGFLEAAKAAGVGPVSLPDDLKGRIDGVVRRVSSASDELAARTASNSAKIRDALDTIRKILIVLAAGMLILAFAGLGEQHWSLNLQLKYYSASAARK
;
A
#
# COMPACT_ATOMS: atom_id res chain seq x y z
N LEU A 1 6.52 -14.63 -12.93
CA LEU A 1 7.06 -13.64 -11.96
C LEU A 1 6.55 -12.22 -12.26
N TYR A 2 6.74 -11.72 -13.48
CA TYR A 2 6.26 -10.40 -13.93
C TYR A 2 4.75 -10.17 -13.72
N ASP A 3 3.92 -11.15 -14.08
CA ASP A 3 2.45 -11.05 -13.97
C ASP A 3 1.95 -10.96 -12.51
N GLY A 4 2.55 -11.76 -11.61
CA GLY A 4 2.22 -11.75 -10.18
C GLY A 4 2.65 -10.46 -9.48
N GLN A 5 3.80 -9.89 -9.85
CA GLN A 5 4.27 -8.60 -9.32
C GLN A 5 3.41 -7.43 -9.78
N GLY A 6 3.04 -7.41 -11.08
CA GLY A 6 2.16 -6.40 -11.64
C GLY A 6 0.78 -6.42 -10.98
N ARG A 7 0.19 -7.62 -10.85
CA ARG A 7 -1.09 -7.80 -10.15
C ARG A 7 -1.04 -7.41 -8.68
N PHE A 8 0.00 -7.81 -7.94
CA PHE A 8 0.14 -7.45 -6.53
C PHE A 8 0.24 -5.94 -6.36
N HIS A 9 1.16 -5.29 -7.09
CA HIS A 9 1.32 -3.84 -7.03
C HIS A 9 0.02 -3.11 -7.41
N GLY A 10 -0.61 -3.49 -8.51
CA GLY A 10 -1.86 -2.86 -8.97
C GLY A 10 -3.02 -3.05 -8.00
N SER A 11 -3.22 -4.26 -7.48
CA SER A 11 -4.29 -4.54 -6.52
C SER A 11 -4.06 -3.82 -5.18
N THR A 12 -2.84 -3.82 -4.66
CA THR A 12 -2.53 -3.14 -3.40
C THR A 12 -2.64 -1.62 -3.55
N ALA A 13 -2.19 -1.05 -4.68
CA ALA A 13 -2.37 0.37 -4.98
C ALA A 13 -3.85 0.74 -5.07
N ALA A 14 -4.67 -0.07 -5.76
CA ALA A 14 -6.11 0.15 -5.85
C ALA A 14 -6.80 0.07 -4.48
N THR A 15 -6.39 -0.88 -3.61
CA THR A 15 -6.90 -0.96 -2.24
C THR A 15 -6.55 0.28 -1.42
N VAL A 16 -5.31 0.78 -1.55
CA VAL A 16 -4.90 2.02 -0.88
C VAL A 16 -5.74 3.20 -1.37
N ASP A 17 -5.96 3.33 -2.67
CA ASP A 17 -6.77 4.41 -3.24
C ASP A 17 -8.22 4.33 -2.78
N TYR A 18 -8.78 3.12 -2.68
CA TYR A 18 -10.10 2.90 -2.11
C TYR A 18 -10.17 3.38 -0.64
N VAL A 19 -9.19 3.00 0.18
CA VAL A 19 -9.14 3.42 1.60
C VAL A 19 -8.96 4.95 1.73
N VAL A 20 -8.16 5.57 0.87
CA VAL A 20 -8.00 7.04 0.82
C VAL A 20 -9.32 7.72 0.49
N LYS A 21 -10.03 7.23 -0.54
CA LYS A 21 -11.34 7.77 -0.92
C LYS A 21 -12.36 7.63 0.21
N GLN A 22 -12.49 6.42 0.77
CA GLN A 22 -13.44 6.14 1.85
C GLN A 22 -13.16 6.98 3.10
N SER A 23 -11.88 7.22 3.41
CA SER A 23 -11.45 8.10 4.48
C SER A 23 -11.85 9.56 4.21
N GLY A 24 -11.65 10.05 2.99
CA GLY A 24 -12.13 11.38 2.56
C GLY A 24 -13.63 11.55 2.75
N ASP A 25 -14.43 10.60 2.24
CA ASP A 25 -15.89 10.60 2.40
C ASP A 25 -16.31 10.60 3.88
N THR A 26 -15.54 9.90 4.73
CA THR A 26 -15.77 9.87 6.19
C THR A 26 -15.44 11.20 6.85
N VAL A 27 -14.32 11.83 6.47
CA VAL A 27 -13.91 13.16 6.96
C VAL A 27 -14.96 14.21 6.59
N ASP A 28 -15.47 14.18 5.37
CA ASP A 28 -16.50 15.12 4.91
C ASP A 28 -17.82 14.93 5.66
N ASN A 29 -18.23 13.68 5.89
CA ASN A 29 -19.40 13.36 6.71
C ASN A 29 -19.24 13.83 8.17
N LEU A 30 -18.07 13.66 8.77
CA LEU A 30 -17.78 14.11 10.13
C LEU A 30 -17.80 15.64 10.23
N ARG A 31 -17.26 16.35 9.23
CA ARG A 31 -17.33 17.81 9.13
C ARG A 31 -18.77 18.30 8.98
N ALA A 32 -19.57 17.65 8.14
CA ALA A 32 -20.98 17.96 7.98
C ALA A 32 -21.75 17.74 9.30
N PHE A 33 -21.54 16.60 9.96
CA PHE A 33 -22.13 16.29 11.27
C PHE A 33 -21.78 17.35 12.32
N SER A 34 -20.52 17.76 12.38
CA SER A 34 -20.06 18.84 13.26
C SER A 34 -20.80 20.15 12.96
N GLY A 35 -20.95 20.52 11.69
CA GLY A 35 -21.68 21.71 11.28
C GLY A 35 -23.17 21.66 11.65
N PHE A 36 -23.81 20.50 11.52
CA PHE A 36 -25.18 20.29 11.99
C PHE A 36 -25.30 20.48 13.51
N LEU A 37 -24.34 20.00 14.29
CA LEU A 37 -24.37 20.12 15.75
C LEU A 37 -24.23 21.58 16.20
N GLU A 38 -23.35 22.35 15.54
CA GLU A 38 -23.21 23.80 15.76
C GLU A 38 -24.50 24.56 15.37
N ALA A 39 -25.11 24.22 14.24
CA ALA A 39 -26.38 24.82 13.82
C ALA A 39 -27.52 24.49 14.81
N ALA A 40 -27.60 23.26 15.31
CA ALA A 40 -28.58 22.84 16.31
C ALA A 40 -28.38 23.57 17.65
N LYS A 41 -27.12 23.74 18.07
CA LYS A 41 -26.76 24.55 19.24
C LYS A 41 -27.23 25.99 19.08
N ALA A 42 -27.01 26.61 17.92
CA ALA A 42 -27.42 27.99 17.63
C ALA A 42 -28.96 28.15 17.54
N ALA A 43 -29.66 27.17 16.97
CA ALA A 43 -31.12 27.19 16.86
C ALA A 43 -31.81 27.14 18.24
N GLY A 44 -31.28 26.36 19.17
CA GLY A 44 -31.75 26.33 20.54
C GLY A 44 -31.17 27.44 21.43
N VAL A 45 -30.82 28.60 20.86
CA VAL A 45 -30.63 29.85 21.60
C VAL A 45 -31.88 30.76 21.47
N GLY A 46 -32.91 30.29 20.74
CA GLY A 46 -34.24 30.91 20.68
C GLY A 46 -35.10 30.68 21.95
N PRO A 47 -36.44 30.89 21.89
CA PRO A 47 -37.32 30.86 23.08
C PRO A 47 -37.32 29.52 23.85
N VAL A 48 -36.77 28.44 23.27
CA VAL A 48 -36.44 27.17 23.94
C VAL A 48 -34.92 27.08 23.99
N SER A 49 -34.31 27.65 25.03
CA SER A 49 -32.85 27.71 25.16
C SER A 49 -32.29 26.36 25.66
N LEU A 50 -31.24 25.84 25.01
CA LEU A 50 -30.53 24.65 25.48
C LEU A 50 -29.89 24.91 26.85
N PRO A 51 -29.92 23.94 27.78
CA PRO A 51 -29.14 24.01 29.02
C PRO A 51 -27.64 24.11 28.75
N ASP A 52 -26.91 24.82 29.60
CA ASP A 52 -25.47 25.05 29.40
C ASP A 52 -24.61 23.77 29.47
N ASP A 53 -25.02 22.79 30.28
CA ASP A 53 -24.41 21.45 30.28
C ASP A 53 -24.48 20.80 28.88
N LEU A 54 -25.62 20.93 28.21
CA LEU A 54 -25.83 20.34 26.90
C LEU A 54 -25.00 21.06 25.81
N LYS A 55 -24.87 22.40 25.91
CA LYS A 55 -23.99 23.19 25.05
C LYS A 55 -22.52 22.77 25.22
N GLY A 56 -22.05 22.62 26.46
CA GLY A 56 -20.69 22.18 26.74
C GLY A 56 -20.39 20.76 26.24
N ARG A 57 -21.38 19.86 26.32
CA ARG A 57 -21.29 18.50 25.74
C ARG A 57 -21.21 18.54 24.21
N ILE A 58 -22.00 19.38 23.57
CA ILE A 58 -21.95 19.61 22.11
C ILE A 58 -20.57 20.10 21.69
N ASP A 59 -20.00 21.09 22.38
CA ASP A 59 -18.65 21.62 22.11
C ASP A 59 -17.58 20.53 22.25
N GLY A 60 -17.73 19.68 23.27
CA GLY A 60 -16.87 18.51 23.46
C GLY A 60 -16.94 17.52 22.30
N VAL A 61 -18.13 17.27 21.76
CA VAL A 61 -18.34 16.38 20.60
C VAL A 61 -17.76 16.99 19.33
N VAL A 62 -18.09 18.25 19.02
CA VAL A 62 -17.57 18.99 17.85
C VAL A 62 -16.05 18.97 17.83
N ARG A 63 -15.41 19.29 18.95
CA ARG A 63 -13.95 19.31 19.04
C ARG A 63 -13.34 17.92 18.82
N ARG A 64 -13.95 16.87 19.36
CA ARG A 64 -13.49 15.48 19.15
C ARG A 64 -13.68 15.03 17.71
N VAL A 65 -14.81 15.37 17.10
CA VAL A 65 -15.13 15.04 15.70
C VAL A 65 -14.17 15.74 14.75
N SER A 66 -13.88 17.03 14.95
CA SER A 66 -12.88 17.76 14.16
C SER A 66 -11.50 17.12 14.29
N SER A 67 -11.05 16.86 15.53
CA SER A 67 -9.75 16.23 15.77
C SER A 67 -9.66 14.83 15.16
N ALA A 68 -10.72 14.03 15.24
CA ALA A 68 -10.77 12.70 14.64
C ALA A 68 -10.73 12.78 13.11
N SER A 69 -11.39 13.76 12.51
CA SER A 69 -11.39 13.99 11.07
C SER A 69 -10.00 14.37 10.56
N ASP A 70 -9.34 15.30 11.24
CA ASP A 70 -8.00 15.76 10.87
C ASP A 70 -6.96 14.64 11.07
N GLU A 71 -7.07 13.87 12.15
CA GLU A 71 -6.20 12.71 12.41
C GLU A 71 -6.41 11.61 11.37
N LEU A 72 -7.66 11.32 11.01
CA LEU A 72 -7.99 10.34 9.98
C LEU A 72 -7.43 10.76 8.62
N ALA A 73 -7.60 12.02 8.23
CA ALA A 73 -7.05 12.57 7.00
C ALA A 73 -5.51 12.47 6.97
N ALA A 74 -4.84 12.92 8.05
CA ALA A 74 -3.39 12.92 8.16
C ALA A 74 -2.81 11.50 8.12
N ARG A 75 -3.39 10.58 8.89
CA ARG A 75 -2.95 9.17 8.92
C ARG A 75 -3.18 8.47 7.60
N THR A 76 -4.34 8.65 6.97
CA THR A 76 -4.63 8.01 5.69
C THR A 76 -3.69 8.52 4.59
N ALA A 77 -3.41 9.82 4.54
CA ALA A 77 -2.45 10.39 3.60
C ALA A 77 -1.02 9.85 3.84
N SER A 78 -0.56 9.85 5.09
CA SER A 78 0.77 9.34 5.45
C SER A 78 0.92 7.85 5.17
N ASN A 79 -0.08 7.04 5.53
CA ASN A 79 -0.05 5.60 5.31
C ASN A 79 -0.11 5.27 3.82
N SER A 80 -0.92 5.99 3.03
CA SER A 80 -0.95 5.84 1.57
C SER A 80 0.43 6.07 0.95
N ALA A 81 1.10 7.17 1.32
CA ALA A 81 2.44 7.49 0.83
C ALA A 81 3.46 6.39 1.18
N LYS A 82 3.47 5.94 2.44
CA LYS A 82 4.37 4.87 2.90
C LYS A 82 4.14 3.54 2.18
N ILE A 83 2.88 3.16 1.95
CA ILE A 83 2.56 1.91 1.25
C ILE A 83 2.99 1.99 -0.22
N ARG A 84 2.75 3.12 -0.90
CA ARG A 84 3.18 3.34 -2.29
C ARG A 84 4.71 3.23 -2.41
N ASP A 85 5.45 3.87 -1.51
CA ASP A 85 6.92 3.77 -1.48
C ASP A 85 7.41 2.34 -1.23
N ALA A 86 6.76 1.62 -0.31
CA ALA A 86 7.06 0.21 -0.07
C ALA A 86 6.79 -0.67 -1.31
N LEU A 87 5.69 -0.45 -2.02
CA LEU A 87 5.35 -1.17 -3.26
C LEU A 87 6.38 -0.93 -4.36
N ASP A 88 6.88 0.30 -4.51
CA ASP A 88 7.94 0.63 -5.46
C ASP A 88 9.28 0.01 -5.07
N THR A 89 9.59 -0.02 -3.77
CA THR A 89 10.79 -0.68 -3.24
C THR A 89 10.77 -2.18 -3.50
N ILE A 90 9.65 -2.85 -3.23
CA ILE A 90 9.46 -4.29 -3.50
C ILE A 90 9.66 -4.59 -4.99
N ARG A 91 9.14 -3.75 -5.88
CA ARG A 91 9.35 -3.90 -7.34
C ARG A 91 10.84 -3.90 -7.68
N LYS A 92 11.61 -2.96 -7.14
CA LYS A 92 13.07 -2.86 -7.37
C LYS A 92 13.82 -4.09 -6.86
N ILE A 93 13.55 -4.52 -5.62
CA ILE A 93 14.20 -5.69 -5.01
C ILE A 93 13.98 -6.94 -5.88
N LEU A 94 12.75 -7.16 -6.32
CA LEU A 94 12.42 -8.34 -7.12
C LEU A 94 13.06 -8.33 -8.51
N ILE A 95 13.26 -7.15 -9.12
CA ILE A 95 14.02 -7.03 -10.38
C ILE A 95 15.48 -7.45 -10.16
N VAL A 96 16.11 -6.98 -9.07
CA VAL A 96 17.49 -7.34 -8.72
C VAL A 96 17.61 -8.85 -8.46
N LEU A 97 16.67 -9.43 -7.69
CA LEU A 97 16.63 -10.87 -7.45
C LEU A 97 16.45 -11.66 -8.75
N ALA A 98 15.56 -11.22 -9.65
CA ALA A 98 15.36 -11.87 -10.94
C ALA A 98 16.64 -11.84 -11.79
N ALA A 99 17.35 -10.70 -11.85
CA ALA A 99 18.61 -10.59 -12.55
C ALA A 99 19.70 -11.49 -11.94
N GLY A 100 19.80 -11.53 -10.61
CA GLY A 100 20.74 -12.41 -9.91
C GLY A 100 20.48 -13.89 -10.19
N MET A 101 19.22 -14.32 -10.10
CA MET A 101 18.82 -15.69 -10.43
C MET A 101 19.09 -16.03 -11.89
N LEU A 102 18.89 -15.09 -12.81
CA LEU A 102 19.20 -15.27 -14.23
C LEU A 102 20.70 -15.47 -14.46
N ILE A 103 21.55 -14.67 -13.83
CA ILE A 103 23.02 -14.83 -13.89
C ILE A 103 23.44 -16.19 -13.35
N LEU A 104 22.90 -16.60 -12.20
CA LEU A 104 23.19 -17.91 -11.60
C LEU A 104 22.73 -19.06 -12.49
N ALA A 105 21.56 -18.93 -13.12
CA ALA A 105 21.06 -19.92 -14.07
C ALA A 105 22.00 -20.08 -15.28
N PHE A 106 22.45 -18.96 -15.87
CA PHE A 106 23.40 -19.01 -16.99
C PHE A 106 24.77 -19.55 -16.58
N ALA A 107 25.27 -19.18 -15.41
CA ALA A 107 26.54 -19.69 -14.88
C ALA A 107 26.50 -21.22 -14.69
N GLY A 108 25.42 -21.74 -14.08
CA GLY A 108 25.24 -23.19 -13.88
C GLY A 108 25.04 -23.95 -15.19
N LEU A 109 24.32 -23.38 -16.16
CA LEU A 109 24.15 -23.97 -17.50
C LEU A 109 25.49 -24.06 -18.27
N GLY A 110 26.36 -23.06 -18.12
CA GLY A 110 27.69 -23.05 -18.73
C GLY A 110 28.59 -24.18 -18.24
N GLU A 111 28.59 -24.44 -16.92
CA GLU A 111 29.34 -25.56 -16.33
C GLU A 111 28.84 -26.92 -16.81
N GLN A 112 27.52 -27.13 -16.84
CA GLN A 112 26.93 -28.39 -17.29
C GLN A 112 27.25 -28.67 -18.77
N HIS A 113 27.22 -27.65 -19.62
CA HIS A 113 27.51 -27.79 -21.06
C HIS A 113 29.00 -28.06 -21.35
N TRP A 114 29.94 -27.47 -20.61
CA TRP A 114 31.37 -27.72 -20.77
C TRP A 114 31.76 -29.14 -20.35
N SER A 115 31.18 -29.64 -19.25
CA SER A 115 31.40 -31.01 -18.76
C SER A 115 30.94 -32.08 -19.75
N LEU A 116 29.77 -31.90 -20.37
CA LEU A 116 29.25 -32.80 -21.41
C LEU A 116 30.12 -32.83 -22.68
N ASN A 117 30.66 -31.66 -23.09
CA ASN A 117 31.56 -31.57 -24.23
C ASN A 117 32.90 -32.27 -24.00
N LEU A 118 33.46 -32.17 -22.78
CA LEU A 118 34.68 -32.89 -22.42
C LEU A 118 34.49 -34.40 -22.41
N GLN A 119 33.36 -34.88 -21.86
CA GLN A 119 33.00 -36.30 -21.85
C GLN A 119 32.81 -36.85 -23.27
N LEU A 120 32.14 -36.12 -24.16
CA LEU A 120 31.97 -36.49 -25.56
C LEU A 120 33.31 -36.56 -26.31
N LYS A 121 34.20 -35.56 -26.12
CA LYS A 121 35.54 -35.58 -26.71
C LYS A 121 36.37 -36.76 -26.20
N TYR A 122 36.33 -37.04 -24.89
CA TYR A 122 37.05 -38.15 -24.29
C TYR A 122 36.56 -39.52 -24.80
N TYR A 123 35.23 -39.68 -24.92
CA TYR A 123 34.62 -40.90 -25.45
C TYR A 123 34.96 -41.13 -26.93
N SER A 124 34.91 -40.09 -27.78
CA SER A 124 35.26 -40.20 -29.20
C SER A 124 36.74 -40.57 -29.44
N ALA A 125 37.67 -40.04 -28.63
CA ALA A 125 39.09 -40.33 -28.72
C ALA A 125 39.49 -41.74 -28.21
N SER A 126 38.62 -42.36 -27.41
CA SER A 126 38.74 -43.75 -26.98
C SER A 126 38.25 -44.72 -28.07
N ALA A 127 37.12 -44.40 -28.72
CA ALA A 127 36.53 -45.23 -29.77
C ALA A 127 37.39 -45.30 -31.05
N ALA A 128 38.12 -44.23 -31.40
CA ALA A 128 38.99 -44.19 -32.58
C ALA A 128 40.33 -44.95 -32.45
N ARG A 129 40.63 -45.50 -31.26
CA ARG A 129 41.86 -46.26 -30.98
C ARG A 129 41.68 -47.79 -30.97
N LYS A 130 40.49 -48.29 -31.32
CA LYS A 130 40.22 -49.70 -31.61
C LYS A 130 40.04 -49.89 -33.10
#